data_AF-A0A4V1EHG5-F1
#
_entry.id   AF-A0A4V1EHG5-F1
#
_cell.length_a   1.000
_cell.length_b   1.000
_cell.length_c   1.000
_cell.angle_alpha   90.00
_cell.angle_beta   90.00
_cell.angle_gamma   90.00
#
_symmetry.space_group_name_H-M   'P 1'
#
loop_
_entity.id
_entity.type
_entity.pdbx_description
1 polymer ?
#
loop_
_entity_poly.entity_id
_entity_poly.type
_entity_poly.pdbx_seq_one_letter_code
_entity_poly.pdbx_strand_id
1 'polypeptide(L)'
;MTLDQLFLWHREQHERFANLAENNKANLPQPYKASLKRTYEKQAKFHSQAVAQLNSLRQSRRDFPEELTDNLREALGWPNFRCGPVAYLMRAAGAQIEPKAEDEQAAVLHWFVKLVLKHGNDWWTVARDELAAMRERVDASEASGARSDA
;
A
#
# COMPACT_ATOMS: atom_id res chain seq x y z
N MET A 1 -9.01 4.18 17.78
CA MET A 1 -9.85 4.57 16.63
C MET A 1 -9.24 4.00 15.37
N THR A 2 -9.98 3.21 14.60
CA THR A 2 -9.53 2.63 13.32
C THR A 2 -9.53 3.67 12.19
N LEU A 3 -8.93 3.34 11.04
CA LEU A 3 -8.94 4.23 9.87
C LEU A 3 -10.37 4.53 9.38
N ASP A 4 -11.26 3.54 9.41
CA ASP A 4 -12.68 3.73 9.08
C ASP A 4 -13.39 4.62 10.09
N GLN A 5 -13.14 4.43 11.38
CA GLN A 5 -13.71 5.27 12.44
C GLN A 5 -13.23 6.72 12.32
N LEU A 6 -11.94 6.93 12.03
CA LEU A 6 -11.38 8.26 11.80
C LEU A 6 -11.99 8.93 10.56
N PHE A 7 -12.14 8.20 9.45
CA PHE A 7 -12.81 8.69 8.25
C PHE A 7 -14.25 9.13 8.53
N LEU A 8 -15.03 8.29 9.21
CA LEU A 8 -16.42 8.59 9.56
C LEU A 8 -16.50 9.83 10.46
N TRP A 9 -15.62 9.93 11.44
CA TRP A 9 -15.55 11.08 12.33
C TRP A 9 -15.25 12.39 11.58
N HIS A 10 -14.25 12.39 10.67
CA HIS A 10 -13.95 13.57 9.87
C HIS A 10 -15.10 13.96 8.94
N ARG A 11 -15.82 12.98 8.37
CA ARG A 11 -17.01 13.22 7.54
C ARG A 11 -18.12 13.90 8.35
N GLU A 12 -18.40 13.37 9.54
CA GLU A 12 -19.39 13.96 10.45
C GLU A 12 -19.00 15.39 10.87
N GLN A 13 -17.73 15.64 11.20
CA GLN A 13 -17.28 16.99 11.55
C GLN A 13 -17.37 17.96 10.36
N HIS A 14 -17.07 17.51 9.14
CA HIS A 14 -17.25 18.32 7.95
C HIS A 14 -18.71 18.78 7.80
N GLU A 15 -19.66 17.85 7.87
CA GLU A 15 -21.10 18.12 7.77
C GLU A 15 -21.55 19.08 8.88
N ARG A 16 -21.10 18.83 10.12
CA ARG A 16 -21.40 19.68 11.27
C ARG A 16 -20.92 21.12 11.08
N PHE A 17 -19.65 21.32 10.70
CA PHE A 17 -19.09 22.66 10.54
C PHE A 17 -19.64 23.36 9.29
N ALA A 18 -19.94 22.64 8.22
CA ALA A 18 -20.65 23.20 7.06
C ALA A 18 -22.04 23.71 7.47
N ASN A 19 -22.80 22.90 8.22
CA ASN A 19 -24.10 23.30 8.74
C ASN A 19 -24.00 24.52 9.66
N LEU A 20 -23.00 24.57 10.56
CA LEU A 20 -22.77 25.74 11.42
C LEU A 20 -22.37 26.98 10.61
N ALA A 21 -21.61 26.86 9.53
CA ALA A 21 -21.27 28.01 8.69
C ALA A 21 -22.52 28.66 8.06
N GLU A 22 -23.52 27.85 7.71
CA GLU A 22 -24.74 28.32 7.04
C GLU A 22 -25.86 28.71 8.02
N ASN A 23 -26.07 27.89 9.05
CA ASN A 23 -27.27 27.91 9.87
C ASN A 23 -27.04 28.36 11.31
N ASN A 24 -25.83 28.84 11.66
CA ASN A 24 -25.55 29.26 13.02
C ASN A 24 -26.44 30.44 13.45
N LYS A 25 -27.14 30.25 14.58
CA LYS A 25 -28.08 31.19 15.18
C LYS A 25 -27.45 32.07 16.27
N ALA A 26 -26.13 32.17 16.35
CA ALA A 26 -25.47 32.98 17.38
C ALA A 26 -25.87 34.45 17.23
N ASN A 27 -26.33 35.03 18.34
CA ASN A 27 -26.66 36.44 18.41
C ASN A 27 -25.38 37.26 18.62
N LEU A 28 -24.65 37.48 17.53
CA LEU A 28 -23.41 38.25 17.51
C LEU A 28 -23.55 39.49 16.62
N PRO A 29 -23.03 40.65 17.06
CA PRO A 29 -22.94 41.81 16.19
C PRO A 29 -21.91 41.58 15.08
N GLN A 30 -22.03 42.36 14.00
CA GLN A 30 -20.95 42.43 13.02
C GLN A 30 -19.74 43.16 13.61
N PRO A 31 -18.49 42.77 13.27
CA PRO A 31 -18.09 41.76 12.29
C PRO A 31 -17.91 40.34 12.85
N TYR A 32 -18.18 40.13 14.15
CA TYR A 32 -17.92 38.84 14.82
C TYR A 32 -18.71 37.69 14.24
N LYS A 33 -19.97 37.92 13.83
CA LYS A 33 -20.78 36.91 13.14
C LYS A 33 -20.12 36.41 11.84
N ALA A 34 -19.58 37.33 11.03
CA ALA A 34 -18.85 36.97 9.81
C ALA A 34 -17.49 36.30 10.09
N SER A 35 -16.81 36.69 11.17
CA SER A 35 -15.58 36.01 11.61
C SER A 35 -15.86 34.56 12.02
N LEU A 36 -16.92 34.35 12.82
CA LEU A 36 -17.34 33.01 13.26
C LEU A 36 -17.73 32.11 12.08
N LYS A 37 -18.49 32.63 11.11
CA LYS A 37 -18.80 31.93 9.86
C LYS A 37 -17.53 31.46 9.16
N ARG A 38 -16.56 32.37 8.97
CA ARG A 38 -15.27 32.05 8.33
C ARG A 38 -14.48 31.00 9.09
N THR A 39 -14.55 30.98 10.42
CA THR A 39 -13.94 29.93 11.23
C THR A 39 -14.58 28.57 10.95
N TYR A 40 -15.91 28.49 10.91
CA TYR A 40 -16.61 27.26 10.57
C TYR A 40 -16.32 26.80 9.14
N GLU A 41 -16.28 27.71 8.16
CA GLU A 41 -15.90 27.39 6.78
C GLU A 41 -14.47 26.81 6.71
N LYS A 42 -13.52 27.40 7.44
CA LYS A 42 -12.15 26.87 7.53
C LYS A 42 -12.11 25.48 8.15
N GLN A 43 -12.86 25.25 9.22
CA GLN A 43 -12.97 23.93 9.86
C GLN A 43 -13.60 22.91 8.91
N ALA A 44 -14.73 23.26 8.27
CA ALA A 44 -15.38 22.40 7.29
C ALA A 44 -14.43 22.03 6.14
N LYS A 45 -13.65 22.98 5.64
CA LYS A 45 -12.64 22.74 4.59
C LYS A 45 -11.51 21.83 5.06
N PHE A 46 -11.00 22.02 6.28
CA PHE A 46 -10.00 21.13 6.85
C PHE A 46 -10.51 19.68 6.92
N HIS A 47 -11.73 19.49 7.44
CA HIS A 47 -12.31 18.16 7.55
C HIS A 47 -12.61 17.53 6.19
N SER A 48 -13.06 18.28 5.18
CA SER A 48 -13.27 17.72 3.83
C SER A 48 -11.96 17.30 3.16
N GLN A 49 -10.87 18.05 3.34
CA GLN A 49 -9.54 17.66 2.87
C GLN A 49 -9.05 16.38 3.56
N ALA A 50 -9.23 16.29 4.88
CA ALA A 50 -8.91 15.08 5.62
C ALA A 50 -9.74 13.88 5.14
N VAL A 51 -11.04 14.04 4.89
CA VAL A 51 -11.90 12.98 4.30
C VAL A 51 -11.34 12.50 2.97
N ALA A 52 -10.93 13.41 2.08
CA ALA A 52 -10.36 13.04 0.78
C ALA A 52 -9.07 12.21 0.92
N GLN A 53 -8.16 12.65 1.79
CA GLN A 53 -6.91 11.93 2.06
C GLN A 53 -7.16 10.55 2.69
N LEU A 54 -8.01 10.50 3.72
CA LEU A 54 -8.35 9.25 4.41
C LEU A 54 -9.06 8.27 3.48
N ASN A 55 -9.93 8.75 2.59
CA ASN A 55 -10.58 7.89 1.60
C ASN A 55 -9.56 7.25 0.65
N SER A 56 -8.59 8.03 0.18
CA SER A 56 -7.50 7.49 -0.66
C SER A 56 -6.70 6.43 0.09
N LEU A 57 -6.38 6.65 1.37
CA LEU A 57 -5.66 5.67 2.19
C LEU A 57 -6.48 4.38 2.38
N ARG A 58 -7.77 4.51 2.68
CA ARG A 58 -8.70 3.36 2.80
C ARG A 58 -8.78 2.55 1.51
N GLN A 59 -8.88 3.21 0.36
CA GLN A 59 -8.90 2.54 -0.94
C GLN A 59 -7.56 1.91 -1.31
N SER A 60 -6.43 2.50 -0.87
CA SER A 60 -5.11 1.92 -1.09
C SER A 60 -4.82 0.72 -0.19
N ARG A 61 -5.61 0.52 0.86
CA ARG A 61 -5.49 -0.63 1.75
C ARG A 61 -5.93 -1.86 0.98
N ARG A 62 -4.98 -2.75 0.73
CA ARG A 62 -5.27 -4.07 0.19
C ARG A 62 -5.40 -5.02 1.34
N ASP A 63 -6.63 -5.32 1.70
CA ASP A 63 -6.91 -6.35 2.67
C ASP A 63 -6.53 -7.71 2.08
N PHE A 64 -5.99 -8.58 2.91
CA PHE A 64 -5.80 -9.97 2.52
C PHE A 64 -7.20 -10.60 2.39
N PRO A 65 -7.52 -11.31 1.30
CA PRO A 65 -8.87 -11.81 1.08
C PRO A 65 -9.22 -12.89 2.10
N GLU A 66 -10.46 -12.86 2.59
CA GLU A 66 -11.01 -13.87 3.51
C GLU A 66 -11.03 -15.26 2.84
N GLU A 67 -11.37 -15.31 1.56
CA GLU A 67 -11.41 -16.53 0.77
C GLU A 67 -10.10 -16.77 0.01
N LEU A 68 -9.68 -18.05 -0.05
CA LEU A 68 -8.53 -18.47 -0.83
C LEU A 68 -8.85 -18.42 -2.33
N THR A 69 -8.63 -17.25 -2.93
CA THR A 69 -8.75 -17.00 -4.38
C THR A 69 -7.87 -17.94 -5.20
N ASP A 70 -8.22 -18.17 -6.47
CA ASP A 70 -7.44 -19.04 -7.37
C ASP A 70 -5.99 -18.58 -7.54
N ASN A 71 -5.75 -17.27 -7.69
CA ASN A 71 -4.40 -16.71 -7.79
C ASN A 71 -3.58 -16.94 -6.51
N LEU A 72 -4.19 -16.77 -5.32
CA LEU A 72 -3.51 -17.08 -4.07
C LEU A 72 -3.29 -18.58 -3.90
N ARG A 73 -4.23 -19.42 -4.32
CA ARG A 73 -4.09 -20.88 -4.30
C ARG A 73 -2.92 -21.32 -5.17
N GLU A 74 -2.77 -20.75 -6.35
CA GLU A 74 -1.66 -21.00 -7.24
C GLU A 74 -0.33 -20.54 -6.63
N ALA A 75 -0.26 -19.29 -6.14
CA ALA A 75 0.94 -18.74 -5.51
C ALA A 75 1.38 -19.56 -4.28
N LEU A 76 0.45 -19.83 -3.35
CA LEU A 76 0.71 -20.55 -2.11
C LEU A 76 0.92 -22.05 -2.32
N GLY A 77 0.47 -22.59 -3.45
CA GLY A 77 0.68 -23.99 -3.84
C GLY A 77 2.10 -24.33 -4.28
N TRP A 78 3.01 -23.35 -4.35
CA TRP A 78 4.39 -23.59 -4.75
C TRP A 78 5.15 -24.45 -3.71
N PRO A 79 5.61 -25.64 -4.10
CA PRO A 79 6.35 -26.51 -3.20
C PRO A 79 7.76 -25.94 -2.94
N ASN A 80 8.30 -26.24 -1.76
CA ASN A 80 9.57 -25.71 -1.27
C ASN A 80 10.73 -25.82 -2.29
N PHE A 81 10.89 -26.98 -2.93
CA PHE A 81 11.96 -27.22 -3.91
C PHE A 81 11.88 -26.35 -5.17
N ARG A 82 10.73 -25.74 -5.49
CA ARG A 82 10.60 -24.75 -6.57
C ARG A 82 11.01 -23.33 -6.14
N CYS A 83 10.98 -23.05 -4.84
CA CYS A 83 11.34 -21.74 -4.31
C CYS A 83 12.86 -21.51 -4.26
N GLY A 84 13.67 -22.55 -4.09
CA GLY A 84 15.13 -22.45 -3.98
C GLY A 84 15.79 -21.64 -5.11
N PRO A 85 15.58 -21.98 -6.41
CA PRO A 85 16.17 -21.21 -7.52
C PRO A 85 15.75 -19.73 -7.55
N VAL A 86 14.52 -19.43 -7.14
CA VAL A 86 14.02 -18.05 -7.04
C VAL A 86 14.69 -17.33 -5.88
N ALA A 87 14.76 -17.95 -4.71
CA ALA A 87 15.41 -17.38 -3.54
C ALA A 87 16.90 -17.11 -3.77
N TYR A 88 17.59 -17.98 -4.51
CA TYR A 88 18.98 -17.76 -4.91
C TYR A 88 19.13 -16.52 -5.79
N LEU A 89 18.26 -16.36 -6.79
CA LEU A 89 18.26 -15.17 -7.63
C LEU A 89 17.94 -13.91 -6.81
N MET A 90 16.95 -13.97 -5.91
CA MET A 90 16.61 -12.85 -5.04
C MET A 90 17.79 -12.46 -4.15
N ARG A 91 18.52 -13.42 -3.59
CA ARG A 91 19.72 -13.20 -2.79
C ARG A 91 20.84 -12.56 -3.61
N ALA A 92 21.12 -13.11 -4.79
CA ALA A 92 22.09 -12.53 -5.73
C ALA A 92 21.71 -11.09 -6.14
N ALA A 93 20.41 -10.79 -6.23
CA ALA A 93 19.89 -9.45 -6.50
C ALA A 93 19.84 -8.52 -5.27
N GLY A 94 20.36 -8.96 -4.11
CA GLY A 94 20.55 -8.16 -2.89
C GLY A 94 19.59 -8.46 -1.73
N ALA A 95 18.68 -9.43 -1.85
CA ALA A 95 17.77 -9.78 -0.76
C ALA A 95 18.49 -10.54 0.36
N GLN A 96 18.16 -10.22 1.61
CA GLN A 96 18.64 -10.95 2.78
C GLN A 96 17.71 -12.13 3.06
N ILE A 97 18.13 -13.34 2.68
CA ILE A 97 17.36 -14.59 2.82
C ILE A 97 18.31 -15.66 3.35
N GLU A 98 18.01 -16.20 4.53
CA GLU A 98 18.79 -17.30 5.12
C GLU A 98 18.80 -18.53 4.19
N PRO A 99 19.92 -19.27 4.10
CA PRO A 99 20.05 -20.44 3.23
C PRO A 99 19.40 -21.69 3.86
N LYS A 100 18.21 -21.52 4.41
CA LYS A 100 17.36 -22.56 5.00
C LYS A 100 16.10 -22.68 4.16
N ALA A 101 15.73 -23.90 3.82
CA ALA A 101 14.63 -24.20 2.90
C ALA A 101 13.31 -23.49 3.27
N GLU A 102 12.97 -23.46 4.55
CA GLU A 102 11.76 -22.80 5.06
C GLU A 102 11.82 -21.27 4.89
N ASP A 103 12.97 -20.66 5.13
CA ASP A 103 13.17 -19.21 4.97
C ASP A 103 13.13 -18.80 3.49
N GLU A 104 13.71 -19.62 2.61
CA GLU A 104 13.65 -19.43 1.16
C GLU A 104 12.22 -19.52 0.63
N GLN A 105 11.46 -20.54 1.06
CA GLN A 105 10.05 -20.66 0.69
C GLN A 105 9.24 -19.48 1.22
N ALA A 106 9.42 -19.09 2.49
CA ALA A 106 8.71 -17.97 3.08
C ALA A 106 8.96 -16.66 2.32
N ALA A 107 10.21 -16.38 1.95
CA ALA A 107 10.56 -15.17 1.19
C ALA A 107 9.88 -15.13 -0.18
N VAL A 108 9.89 -16.25 -0.91
CA VAL A 108 9.27 -16.36 -2.25
C VAL A 108 7.75 -16.25 -2.15
N LEU A 109 7.11 -16.99 -1.24
CA LEU A 109 5.66 -16.95 -1.07
C LEU A 109 5.17 -15.57 -0.61
N HIS A 110 5.89 -14.92 0.30
CA HIS A 110 5.60 -13.55 0.71
C HIS A 110 5.67 -12.58 -0.49
N TRP A 111 6.67 -12.73 -1.36
CA TRP A 111 6.76 -11.93 -2.57
C TRP A 111 5.60 -12.20 -3.53
N PHE A 112 5.25 -13.47 -3.80
CA PHE A 112 4.09 -13.80 -4.62
C PHE A 112 2.77 -13.26 -4.06
N VAL A 113 2.53 -13.36 -2.76
CA VAL A 113 1.33 -12.79 -2.13
C VAL A 113 1.23 -11.29 -2.41
N LYS A 114 2.33 -10.54 -2.29
CA LYS A 114 2.34 -9.11 -2.63
C LYS A 114 1.97 -8.87 -4.10
N LEU A 115 2.46 -9.70 -5.02
CA LEU A 115 2.15 -9.58 -6.45
C LEU A 115 0.68 -9.92 -6.73
N VAL A 116 0.15 -11.00 -6.15
CA VAL A 116 -1.26 -11.39 -6.29
C VAL A 116 -2.17 -10.27 -5.79
N LEU A 117 -1.91 -9.74 -4.60
CA LEU A 117 -2.69 -8.62 -4.07
C LEU A 117 -2.57 -7.37 -4.94
N LYS A 118 -1.42 -7.15 -5.60
CA LYS A 118 -1.17 -5.95 -6.39
C LYS A 118 -1.71 -5.99 -7.82
N HIS A 119 -1.65 -7.15 -8.45
CA HIS A 119 -1.82 -7.30 -9.89
C HIS A 119 -2.96 -8.27 -10.26
N GLY A 120 -3.57 -8.95 -9.28
CA GLY A 120 -4.68 -9.87 -9.54
C GLY A 120 -4.26 -10.95 -10.55
N ASN A 121 -4.98 -11.08 -11.65
CA ASN A 121 -4.73 -12.09 -12.68
C ASN A 121 -3.39 -11.92 -13.42
N ASP A 122 -2.81 -10.71 -13.41
CA ASP A 122 -1.54 -10.44 -14.10
C ASP A 122 -0.30 -10.74 -13.23
N TRP A 123 -0.51 -11.24 -12.00
CA TRP A 123 0.57 -11.41 -11.02
C TRP A 123 1.72 -12.26 -11.53
N TRP A 124 1.43 -13.32 -12.30
CA TRP A 124 2.45 -14.24 -12.80
C TRP A 124 3.29 -13.63 -13.93
N THR A 125 2.66 -12.85 -14.82
CA THR A 125 3.37 -12.09 -15.85
C THR A 125 4.34 -11.12 -15.19
N VAL A 126 3.87 -10.34 -14.21
CA VAL A 126 4.70 -9.39 -13.47
C VAL A 126 5.82 -10.11 -12.69
N ALA A 127 5.54 -11.26 -12.07
CA ALA A 127 6.56 -12.04 -11.37
C ALA A 127 7.70 -12.44 -12.31
N ARG A 128 7.36 -12.91 -13.51
CA ARG A 128 8.36 -13.31 -14.51
C ARG A 128 9.19 -12.13 -15.00
N ASP A 129 8.58 -10.99 -15.24
CA ASP A 129 9.27 -9.78 -15.67
C ASP A 129 10.23 -9.27 -14.57
N GLU A 130 9.78 -9.26 -13.30
CA GLU A 130 10.64 -8.91 -12.17
C GLU A 130 11.82 -9.89 -12.00
N LEU A 131 11.63 -11.20 -12.22
CA LEU A 131 12.72 -12.18 -12.18
C LEU A 131 13.70 -11.99 -13.34
N ALA A 132 13.22 -11.69 -14.54
CA ALA A 132 14.08 -11.37 -15.68
C ALA A 132 14.94 -10.13 -15.37
N ALA A 133 14.33 -9.07 -14.86
CA ALA A 133 15.04 -7.86 -14.45
C ALA A 133 16.03 -8.11 -13.28
N MET A 134 15.72 -9.02 -12.35
CA MET A 134 16.68 -9.44 -11.32
C MET A 134 17.89 -10.13 -11.96
N ARG A 135 17.67 -11.05 -12.92
CA ARG A 135 18.74 -11.76 -13.61
C ARG A 135 19.66 -10.79 -14.34
N GLU A 136 19.10 -9.87 -15.12
CA GLU A 136 19.88 -8.86 -15.85
C GLU A 136 20.76 -8.01 -14.92
N ARG A 137 20.23 -7.61 -13.75
CA ARG A 137 21.02 -6.86 -12.76
C ARG A 137 22.16 -7.67 -12.17
N VAL A 138 21.93 -8.95 -11.89
CA VAL A 138 22.97 -9.86 -11.37
C VAL A 138 24.06 -10.03 -12.42
N ASP A 139 23.70 -10.36 -13.66
CA ASP A 139 24.64 -10.56 -14.76
C ASP A 139 25.47 -9.28 -15.03
N ALA A 140 24.84 -8.10 -14.98
CA ALA A 140 25.52 -6.81 -15.11
C ALA A 140 26.49 -6.52 -13.95
N SER A 141 26.12 -6.87 -12.72
CA SER A 141 26.98 -6.73 -11.54
C SER A 141 28.22 -7.62 -11.66
N GLU A 142 28.04 -8.87 -12.05
CA GLU A 142 29.13 -9.83 -12.26
C GLU A 142 30.09 -9.37 -13.38
N ALA A 143 29.54 -8.88 -14.49
CA ALA A 143 30.34 -8.33 -15.60
C ALA A 143 31.13 -7.07 -15.21
N SER A 144 30.64 -6.28 -14.25
CA SER A 144 31.33 -5.09 -13.76
C SER A 144 32.47 -5.43 -12.78
N GLY A 145 32.26 -6.39 -11.88
CA GLY A 145 33.28 -6.88 -10.95
C GLY A 145 34.44 -7.60 -11.67
N ALA A 146 34.14 -8.38 -12.71
CA ALA A 146 35.17 -9.01 -13.52
C ALA A 146 36.10 -8.03 -14.27
N ARG A 147 35.67 -6.77 -14.45
CA ARG A 147 36.48 -5.71 -15.10
C ARG A 147 37.28 -4.86 -14.12
N SER A 148 36.98 -4.88 -12.82
CA SER A 148 37.75 -4.16 -11.80
C SER A 148 38.95 -4.95 -11.29
N ASP A 149 38.90 -6.28 -11.43
CA ASP A 149 39.90 -7.21 -10.89
C ASP A 149 40.95 -7.65 -11.93
N ALA A 150 40.91 -7.10 -13.15
CA ALA A 150 41.82 -7.34 -14.26
C ALA A 150 42.67 -6.10 -14.57
#